data_AF-A0A0L0VVH1-F1
#
_entry.id   AF-A0A0L0VVH1-F1
#
_cell.length_a   1.000
_cell.length_b   1.000
_cell.length_c   1.000
_cell.angle_alpha   90.00
_cell.angle_beta   90.00
_cell.angle_gamma   90.00
#
_symmetry.space_group_name_H-M   'P 1'
#
loop_
_entity.id
_entity.type
_entity.pdbx_description
1 polymer ?
#
loop_
_entity_poly.entity_id
_entity_poly.type
_entity_poly.pdbx_seq_one_letter_code
_entity_poly.pdbx_strand_id
1 'polypeptide(L)'
;MEPSQTHKRTHSELNEDTDEARIMDLRSRFKKMHPSDFRSDESFNLFFADAKEHLVSKYLDDLEQFFSTLPECVNATRDISWQCFVQGNLMTFVILIQGLSLGTSDMQDAAIKLACLRRYPQLYDPIRLDTSTMRRALEAESKEAGRAILEASPRIVFNSQVSGGVIQKGYQSPYLHSSVIVDSILDTLDKYAMQWDDNIYMGPYAALIGPSTCGKSRMLMDMLQHICMVYICLRPKNLPGFPPRSALADHILHTAADDEIYYTSLLASIFQVVANLFRSQDPAENMQDRLKKWNDYTEVASLGTLDFAKRTQEKFTADVVKEMQKFFTRPAATLRKAAIDMANSTRFINSRSSIRVLLGSMKQGRFSKAPPAPME
;
A
#
# COMPACT_ATOMS: atom_id res chain seq x y z
N MET A 1 -68.02 -19.52 -21.94
CA MET A 1 -67.06 -20.63 -21.77
C MET A 1 -66.05 -20.53 -22.90
N GLU A 2 -64.91 -19.91 -22.62
CA GLU A 2 -63.70 -19.97 -23.45
C GLU A 2 -62.49 -19.84 -22.50
N PRO A 3 -61.38 -20.56 -22.74
CA PRO A 3 -60.30 -20.70 -21.76
C PRO A 3 -59.18 -19.66 -21.97
N SER A 4 -58.62 -19.24 -20.83
CA SER A 4 -57.45 -18.37 -20.71
C SER A 4 -56.19 -19.05 -21.29
N GLN A 5 -55.55 -18.42 -22.28
CA GLN A 5 -54.23 -18.81 -22.77
C GLN A 5 -53.13 -18.10 -21.97
N THR A 6 -52.43 -18.88 -21.14
CA THR A 6 -51.16 -18.48 -20.51
C THR A 6 -50.05 -18.53 -21.55
N HIS A 7 -49.57 -17.36 -21.99
CA HIS A 7 -48.32 -17.24 -22.74
C HIS A 7 -47.12 -17.59 -21.82
N LYS A 8 -46.60 -18.81 -21.93
CA LYS A 8 -45.22 -19.12 -21.53
C LYS A 8 -44.29 -18.51 -22.59
N ARG A 9 -43.56 -17.45 -22.21
CA ARG A 9 -42.45 -16.89 -22.99
C ARG A 9 -41.28 -17.89 -22.99
N THR A 10 -40.96 -18.42 -24.16
CA THR A 10 -39.70 -19.10 -24.50
C THR A 10 -38.61 -18.04 -24.55
N HIS A 11 -37.76 -17.96 -23.53
CA HIS A 11 -36.66 -16.96 -23.47
C HIS A 11 -35.32 -17.57 -23.00
N SER A 12 -35.14 -18.89 -23.12
CA SER A 12 -33.94 -19.57 -22.59
C SER A 12 -32.96 -20.07 -23.66
N GLU A 13 -33.40 -20.37 -24.87
CA GLU A 13 -32.54 -21.10 -25.84
C GLU A 13 -31.60 -20.19 -26.66
N LEU A 14 -31.94 -18.91 -26.87
CA LEU A 14 -31.16 -18.00 -27.74
C LEU A 14 -29.85 -17.47 -27.11
N ASN A 15 -29.74 -17.44 -25.77
CA ASN A 15 -28.53 -16.97 -25.09
C ASN A 15 -27.48 -18.08 -24.91
N GLU A 16 -27.92 -19.33 -24.72
CA GLU A 16 -27.03 -20.47 -24.51
C GLU A 16 -26.20 -20.80 -25.77
N ASP A 17 -26.83 -20.79 -26.95
CA ASP A 17 -26.15 -21.03 -28.23
C ASP A 17 -25.03 -20.01 -28.54
N THR A 18 -25.23 -18.75 -28.12
CA THR A 18 -24.26 -17.67 -28.37
C THR A 18 -23.09 -17.72 -27.39
N ASP A 19 -23.32 -18.24 -26.18
CA ASP A 19 -22.28 -18.41 -25.15
C ASP A 19 -21.45 -19.68 -25.43
N GLU A 20 -22.07 -20.78 -25.87
CA GLU A 20 -21.35 -21.99 -26.29
C GLU A 20 -20.43 -21.72 -27.49
N ALA A 21 -20.91 -20.99 -28.51
CA ALA A 21 -20.10 -20.64 -29.67
C ALA A 21 -18.85 -19.82 -29.29
N ARG A 22 -18.97 -18.89 -28.34
CA ARG A 22 -17.85 -18.09 -27.84
C ARG A 22 -16.85 -18.92 -27.04
N ILE A 23 -17.32 -19.83 -26.20
CA ILE A 23 -16.45 -20.75 -25.45
C ILE A 23 -15.70 -21.69 -26.40
N MET A 24 -16.35 -22.18 -27.47
CA MET A 24 -15.70 -22.99 -28.49
C MET A 24 -14.60 -22.22 -29.24
N ASP A 25 -14.83 -20.97 -29.59
CA ASP A 25 -13.81 -20.12 -30.22
C ASP A 25 -12.59 -19.94 -29.30
N LEU A 26 -12.82 -19.56 -28.03
CA LEU A 26 -11.74 -19.43 -27.06
C LEU A 26 -10.96 -20.73 -26.87
N ARG A 27 -11.64 -21.88 -26.87
CA ARG A 27 -11.00 -23.20 -26.79
C ARG A 27 -10.12 -23.48 -28.01
N SER A 28 -10.62 -23.19 -29.21
CA SER A 28 -9.87 -23.33 -30.46
C SER A 28 -8.63 -22.45 -30.48
N ARG A 29 -8.77 -21.17 -30.12
CA ARG A 29 -7.65 -20.21 -29.98
C ARG A 29 -6.64 -20.70 -28.94
N PHE A 30 -7.10 -21.19 -27.80
CA PHE A 30 -6.23 -21.73 -26.75
C PHE A 30 -5.37 -22.89 -27.27
N LYS A 31 -5.96 -23.85 -27.98
CA LYS A 31 -5.24 -24.97 -28.59
C LYS A 31 -4.18 -24.51 -29.59
N LYS A 32 -4.54 -23.56 -30.45
CA LYS A 32 -3.62 -22.96 -31.42
C LYS A 32 -2.41 -22.30 -30.74
N MET A 33 -2.62 -21.65 -29.60
CA MET A 33 -1.57 -20.96 -28.85
C MET A 33 -0.76 -21.86 -27.92
N HIS A 34 -1.22 -23.09 -27.66
CA HIS A 34 -0.54 -24.07 -26.79
C HIS A 34 -0.36 -25.43 -27.49
N PRO A 35 0.32 -25.49 -28.65
CA PRO A 35 0.44 -26.73 -29.42
C PRO A 35 1.24 -27.82 -28.69
N SER A 36 2.09 -27.45 -27.73
CA SER A 36 2.84 -28.39 -26.88
C SER A 36 2.07 -28.85 -25.63
N ASP A 37 0.82 -28.42 -25.43
CA ASP A 37 -0.04 -28.92 -24.36
C ASP A 37 -0.84 -30.15 -24.82
N PHE A 38 -0.29 -31.34 -24.56
CA PHE A 38 -0.93 -32.62 -24.91
C PHE A 38 -2.27 -32.86 -24.21
N ARG A 39 -2.59 -32.08 -23.15
CA ARG A 39 -3.88 -32.11 -22.44
C ARG A 39 -4.63 -30.78 -22.59
N SER A 40 -4.46 -30.11 -23.73
CA SER A 40 -4.99 -28.76 -24.00
C SER A 40 -6.48 -28.60 -23.69
N ASP A 41 -7.32 -29.62 -23.91
CA ASP A 41 -8.75 -29.56 -23.56
C ASP A 41 -8.99 -29.48 -22.04
N GLU A 42 -8.35 -30.34 -21.25
CA GLU A 42 -8.45 -30.31 -19.78
C GLU A 42 -7.78 -29.05 -19.21
N SER A 43 -6.62 -28.68 -19.75
CA SER A 43 -5.91 -27.45 -19.40
C SER A 43 -6.77 -26.21 -19.63
N PHE A 44 -7.48 -26.14 -20.77
CA PHE A 44 -8.42 -25.08 -21.07
C PHE A 44 -9.57 -25.08 -20.08
N ASN A 45 -10.20 -26.23 -19.83
CA ASN A 45 -11.35 -26.32 -18.93
C ASN A 45 -10.99 -25.88 -17.50
N LEU A 46 -9.83 -26.30 -16.97
CA LEU A 46 -9.34 -25.87 -15.66
C LEU A 46 -9.05 -24.37 -15.63
N PHE A 47 -8.37 -23.85 -16.64
CA PHE A 47 -8.06 -22.41 -16.73
C PHE A 47 -9.33 -21.57 -16.86
N PHE A 48 -10.29 -21.98 -17.70
CA PHE A 48 -11.56 -21.31 -17.90
C PHE A 48 -12.42 -21.33 -16.64
N ALA A 49 -12.47 -22.46 -15.92
CA ALA A 49 -13.20 -22.58 -14.66
C ALA A 49 -12.71 -21.55 -13.62
N ASP A 50 -11.39 -21.36 -13.54
CA ASP A 50 -10.76 -20.46 -12.57
C ASP A 50 -10.73 -18.99 -13.00
N ALA A 51 -10.35 -18.71 -14.25
CA ALA A 51 -10.10 -17.36 -14.75
C ALA A 51 -11.39 -16.68 -15.26
N LYS A 52 -12.38 -17.47 -15.68
CA LYS A 52 -13.59 -17.02 -16.39
C LYS A 52 -13.26 -16.41 -17.77
N GLU A 53 -14.29 -16.29 -18.60
CA GLU A 53 -14.20 -15.87 -20.01
C GLU A 53 -13.34 -14.62 -20.23
N HIS A 54 -13.59 -13.55 -19.49
CA HIS A 54 -12.88 -12.27 -19.67
C HIS A 54 -11.35 -12.37 -19.51
N LEU A 55 -10.85 -13.12 -18.51
CA LEU A 55 -9.41 -13.31 -18.32
C LEU A 55 -8.83 -14.29 -19.32
N VAL A 56 -9.58 -15.31 -19.75
CA VAL A 56 -9.14 -16.25 -20.80
C VAL A 56 -8.98 -15.51 -22.13
N SER A 57 -9.97 -14.70 -22.53
CA SER A 57 -9.89 -13.88 -23.75
C SER A 57 -8.69 -12.95 -23.69
N LYS A 58 -8.57 -12.17 -22.62
CA LYS A 58 -7.46 -11.25 -22.42
C LYS A 58 -6.10 -11.96 -22.48
N TYR A 59 -5.98 -13.12 -21.81
CA TYR A 59 -4.77 -13.91 -21.84
C TYR A 59 -4.39 -14.31 -23.26
N LEU A 60 -5.34 -14.77 -24.07
CA LEU A 60 -5.07 -15.20 -25.45
C LEU A 60 -4.69 -14.02 -26.34
N ASP A 61 -5.36 -12.88 -26.19
CA ASP A 61 -5.05 -11.66 -26.94
C ASP A 61 -3.63 -11.14 -26.58
N ASP A 62 -3.33 -11.04 -25.28
CA ASP A 62 -2.03 -10.60 -24.78
C ASP A 62 -0.91 -11.59 -25.16
N LEU A 63 -1.19 -12.90 -25.16
CA LEU A 63 -0.23 -13.95 -25.53
C LEU A 63 0.06 -13.95 -27.04
N GLU A 64 -0.96 -13.75 -27.87
CA GLU A 64 -0.82 -13.63 -29.32
C GLU A 64 0.02 -12.42 -29.69
N GLN A 65 -0.26 -11.28 -29.04
CA GLN A 65 0.57 -10.09 -29.18
C GLN A 65 2.00 -10.36 -28.69
N PHE A 66 2.19 -10.96 -27.52
CA PHE A 66 3.52 -11.27 -27.01
C PHE A 66 4.32 -12.16 -27.97
N PHE A 67 3.73 -13.25 -28.48
CA PHE A 67 4.40 -14.12 -29.43
C PHE A 67 4.73 -13.45 -30.76
N SER A 68 3.91 -12.49 -31.21
CA SER A 68 4.21 -11.70 -32.42
C SER A 68 5.43 -10.78 -32.27
N THR A 69 5.82 -10.45 -31.03
CA THR A 69 7.00 -9.60 -30.75
C THR A 69 8.31 -10.38 -30.61
N LEU A 70 8.26 -11.72 -30.61
CA LEU A 70 9.44 -12.56 -30.45
C LEU A 70 10.26 -12.64 -31.75
N PRO A 71 11.60 -12.77 -31.67
CA PRO A 71 12.45 -12.94 -32.84
C PRO A 71 12.11 -14.23 -33.63
N GLU A 72 12.18 -14.18 -34.97
CA GLU A 72 11.86 -15.34 -35.83
C GLU A 72 12.70 -16.60 -35.52
N CYS A 73 13.94 -16.41 -35.05
CA CYS A 73 14.85 -17.50 -34.71
C CYS A 73 14.43 -18.34 -33.48
N VAL A 74 13.47 -17.85 -32.69
CA VAL A 74 12.96 -18.48 -31.46
C VAL A 74 11.80 -19.46 -31.73
N ASN A 75 11.18 -19.38 -32.91
CA ASN A 75 9.93 -20.09 -33.21
C ASN A 75 10.01 -21.63 -33.04
N ALA A 76 11.18 -22.24 -33.27
CA ALA A 76 11.34 -23.69 -33.19
C ALA A 76 11.21 -24.27 -31.77
N THR A 77 11.55 -23.50 -30.74
CA THR A 77 11.54 -23.95 -29.32
C THR A 77 10.60 -23.14 -28.43
N ARG A 78 9.95 -22.10 -28.98
CA ARG A 78 9.03 -21.22 -28.27
C ARG A 78 7.96 -21.98 -27.50
N ASP A 79 7.23 -22.85 -28.18
CA ASP A 79 6.02 -23.47 -27.62
C ASP A 79 6.35 -24.41 -26.46
N ILE A 80 7.43 -25.18 -26.60
CA ILE A 80 7.93 -26.08 -25.56
C ILE A 80 8.45 -25.26 -24.37
N SER A 81 9.24 -24.21 -24.62
CA SER A 81 9.82 -23.37 -23.57
C SER A 81 8.73 -22.66 -22.75
N TRP A 82 7.74 -22.11 -23.46
CA TRP A 82 6.58 -21.47 -22.84
C TRP A 82 5.78 -22.47 -22.01
N GLN A 83 5.47 -23.65 -22.56
CA GLN A 83 4.68 -24.67 -21.88
C GLN A 83 5.36 -25.17 -20.60
N CYS A 84 6.66 -25.46 -20.64
CA CYS A 84 7.41 -25.88 -19.46
C CYS A 84 7.41 -24.81 -18.37
N PHE A 85 7.54 -23.54 -18.75
CA PHE A 85 7.55 -22.43 -17.80
C PHE A 85 6.18 -22.20 -17.13
N VAL A 86 5.08 -22.16 -17.89
CA VAL A 86 3.74 -21.91 -17.33
C VAL A 86 3.25 -23.07 -16.45
N GLN A 87 3.69 -24.30 -16.72
CA GLN A 87 3.40 -25.46 -15.86
C GLN A 87 4.31 -25.53 -14.63
N GLY A 88 5.44 -24.82 -14.62
CA GLY A 88 6.42 -24.87 -13.54
C GLY A 88 7.29 -26.12 -13.55
N ASN A 89 7.48 -26.75 -14.71
CA ASN A 89 8.25 -27.97 -14.86
C ASN A 89 9.63 -27.65 -15.44
N LEU A 90 10.69 -27.89 -14.66
CA LEU A 90 12.11 -27.94 -15.09
C LEU A 90 12.66 -26.66 -15.76
N MET A 91 11.87 -25.60 -15.88
CA MET A 91 12.18 -24.39 -16.63
C MET A 91 12.22 -23.18 -15.68
N THR A 92 13.42 -22.66 -15.42
CA THR A 92 13.59 -21.43 -14.64
C THR A 92 13.36 -20.20 -15.53
N PHE A 93 13.10 -19.05 -14.91
CA PHE A 93 12.93 -17.81 -15.66
C PHE A 93 14.18 -17.41 -16.46
N VAL A 94 15.37 -17.74 -15.95
CA VAL A 94 16.63 -17.49 -16.66
C VAL A 94 16.71 -18.28 -17.96
N ILE A 95 16.29 -19.56 -17.94
CA ILE A 95 16.27 -20.41 -19.13
C ILE A 95 15.19 -19.92 -20.10
N LEU A 96 14.04 -19.44 -19.61
CA LEU A 96 13.02 -18.83 -20.46
C LEU A 96 13.54 -17.58 -21.19
N ILE A 97 14.25 -16.68 -20.49
CA ILE A 97 14.84 -15.48 -21.10
C ILE A 97 15.77 -15.86 -22.25
N GLN A 98 16.62 -16.86 -22.04
CA GLN A 98 17.55 -17.33 -23.06
C GLN A 98 16.81 -18.01 -24.22
N GLY A 99 15.88 -18.92 -23.90
CA GLY A 99 15.11 -19.68 -24.88
C GLY A 99 14.23 -18.80 -25.75
N LEU A 100 13.65 -17.73 -25.19
CA LEU A 100 12.79 -16.78 -25.91
C LEU A 100 13.50 -15.50 -26.36
N SER A 101 14.81 -15.36 -26.09
CA SER A 101 15.59 -14.15 -26.39
C SER A 101 14.93 -12.86 -25.86
N LEU A 102 14.45 -12.86 -24.61
CA LEU A 102 13.75 -11.72 -23.99
C LEU A 102 14.73 -10.60 -23.62
N GLY A 103 15.03 -9.73 -24.59
CA GLY A 103 16.09 -8.72 -24.49
C GLY A 103 15.75 -7.46 -23.68
N THR A 104 14.47 -7.15 -23.46
CA THR A 104 14.04 -5.96 -22.71
C THR A 104 13.33 -6.32 -21.41
N SER A 105 13.37 -5.39 -20.43
CA SER A 105 12.60 -5.53 -19.19
C SER A 105 11.10 -5.68 -19.45
N ASP A 106 10.57 -4.98 -20.45
CA ASP A 106 9.14 -4.99 -20.77
C ASP A 106 8.69 -6.36 -21.31
N MET A 107 9.52 -7.00 -22.14
CA MET A 107 9.26 -8.36 -22.62
C MET A 107 9.31 -9.38 -21.48
N GLN A 108 10.26 -9.23 -20.56
CA GLN A 108 10.40 -10.07 -19.38
C GLN A 108 9.19 -9.93 -18.45
N ASP A 109 8.75 -8.69 -18.20
CA ASP A 109 7.58 -8.38 -17.38
C ASP A 109 6.29 -8.92 -18.01
N ALA A 110 6.13 -8.81 -19.33
CA ALA A 110 5.00 -9.38 -20.05
C ALA A 110 4.95 -10.91 -19.90
N ALA A 111 6.07 -11.59 -20.08
CA ALA A 111 6.18 -13.03 -19.90
C ALA A 111 5.79 -13.48 -18.47
N ILE A 112 6.28 -12.78 -17.45
CA ILE A 112 5.94 -13.06 -16.05
C ILE A 112 4.45 -12.88 -15.80
N LYS A 113 3.86 -11.78 -16.26
CA LYS A 113 2.43 -11.48 -16.06
C LYS A 113 1.54 -12.54 -16.73
N LEU A 114 1.84 -12.91 -17.97
CA LEU A 114 1.12 -13.93 -18.73
C LEU A 114 1.22 -15.31 -18.05
N ALA A 115 2.42 -15.71 -17.62
CA ALA A 115 2.63 -16.98 -16.94
C ALA A 115 1.95 -17.02 -15.56
N CYS A 116 1.99 -15.90 -14.81
CA CYS A 116 1.33 -15.79 -13.52
C CYS A 116 -0.19 -15.90 -13.66
N LEU A 117 -0.80 -15.21 -14.65
CA LEU A 117 -2.22 -15.35 -14.96
C LEU A 117 -2.58 -16.79 -15.31
N ARG A 118 -1.77 -17.46 -16.13
CA ARG A 118 -2.02 -18.84 -16.55
C ARG A 118 -1.97 -19.85 -15.40
N ARG A 119 -1.05 -19.66 -14.44
CA ARG A 119 -0.80 -20.61 -13.34
C ARG A 119 -1.62 -20.33 -12.09
N TYR A 120 -1.92 -19.06 -11.81
CA TYR A 120 -2.64 -18.57 -10.63
C TYR A 120 -3.81 -17.62 -10.97
N PRO A 121 -4.73 -18.01 -11.87
CA PRO A 121 -5.79 -17.13 -12.36
C PRO A 121 -6.63 -16.46 -11.27
N GLN A 122 -7.00 -17.20 -10.21
CA GLN A 122 -7.81 -16.68 -9.10
C GLN A 122 -7.07 -15.64 -8.23
N LEU A 123 -5.74 -15.59 -8.30
CA LEU A 123 -4.90 -14.69 -7.51
C LEU A 123 -4.21 -13.63 -8.37
N TYR A 124 -4.41 -13.69 -9.69
CA TYR A 124 -3.82 -12.75 -10.61
C TYR A 124 -4.51 -11.39 -10.48
N ASP A 125 -3.72 -10.40 -10.11
CA ASP A 125 -4.13 -9.02 -10.02
C ASP A 125 -2.91 -8.16 -10.38
N PRO A 126 -2.82 -7.66 -11.63
CA PRO A 126 -1.66 -6.92 -12.12
C PRO A 126 -1.54 -5.52 -11.50
N ILE A 127 -2.56 -5.05 -10.77
CA ILE A 127 -2.53 -3.79 -10.02
C ILE A 127 -1.94 -4.04 -8.63
N ARG A 128 -2.23 -5.21 -8.04
CA ARG A 128 -1.78 -5.60 -6.69
C ARG A 128 -0.39 -6.22 -6.66
N LEU A 129 -0.08 -7.07 -7.63
CA LEU A 129 1.13 -7.87 -7.63
C LEU A 129 2.18 -7.19 -8.49
N ASP A 130 3.32 -6.85 -7.89
CA ASP A 130 4.48 -6.43 -8.65
C ASP A 130 5.12 -7.64 -9.37
N THR A 131 5.84 -7.37 -10.46
CA THR A 131 6.44 -8.41 -11.29
C THR A 131 7.45 -9.28 -10.52
N SER A 132 8.15 -8.74 -9.51
CA SER A 132 9.09 -9.50 -8.68
C SER A 132 8.37 -10.53 -7.81
N THR A 133 7.24 -10.14 -7.20
CA THR A 133 6.41 -11.08 -6.43
C THR A 133 5.80 -12.16 -7.34
N MET A 134 5.29 -11.79 -8.51
CA MET A 134 4.80 -12.77 -9.49
C MET A 134 5.89 -13.76 -9.90
N ARG A 135 7.10 -13.28 -10.16
CA ARG A 135 8.27 -14.10 -10.51
C ARG A 135 8.61 -15.09 -9.40
N ARG A 136 8.73 -14.63 -8.16
CA ARG A 136 9.00 -15.49 -7.01
C ARG A 136 7.96 -16.60 -6.85
N ALA A 137 6.69 -16.30 -7.11
CA ALA A 137 5.64 -17.31 -7.05
C ALA A 137 5.70 -18.33 -8.20
N LEU A 138 6.21 -17.94 -9.37
CA LEU A 138 6.45 -18.84 -10.49
C LEU A 138 7.68 -19.74 -10.26
N GLU A 139 8.71 -19.21 -9.62
CA GLU A 139 9.97 -19.91 -9.28
C GLU A 139 9.87 -20.77 -8.00
N ALA A 140 8.73 -20.76 -7.31
CA ALA A 140 8.52 -21.56 -6.11
C ALA A 140 8.55 -23.07 -6.39
N GLU A 141 9.04 -23.86 -5.42
CA GLU A 141 9.21 -25.32 -5.53
C GLU A 141 7.91 -26.08 -5.78
N SER A 142 6.77 -25.50 -5.39
CA SER A 142 5.44 -26.06 -5.62
C SER A 142 4.40 -24.99 -5.95
N LYS A 143 3.27 -25.41 -6.52
CA LYS A 143 2.13 -24.51 -6.81
C LYS A 143 1.55 -23.93 -5.52
N GLU A 144 1.54 -24.71 -4.44
CA GLU A 144 1.04 -24.32 -3.12
C GLU A 144 1.97 -23.27 -2.47
N ALA A 145 3.29 -23.46 -2.58
CA ALA A 145 4.26 -22.47 -2.12
C ALA A 145 4.14 -21.15 -2.89
N GLY A 146 3.98 -21.22 -4.23
CA GLY A 146 3.74 -20.05 -5.06
C GLY A 146 2.43 -19.35 -4.70
N ARG A 147 1.35 -20.10 -4.46
CA ARG A 147 0.07 -19.58 -3.95
C ARG A 147 0.27 -18.85 -2.62
N ALA A 148 0.99 -19.44 -1.67
CA ALA A 148 1.26 -18.82 -0.38
C ALA A 148 2.00 -17.48 -0.51
N ILE A 149 2.97 -17.37 -1.43
CA ILE A 149 3.67 -16.12 -1.73
C ILE A 149 2.68 -15.05 -2.22
N LEU A 150 1.80 -15.39 -3.17
CA LEU A 150 0.81 -14.46 -3.73
C LEU A 150 -0.29 -14.07 -2.75
N GLU A 151 -0.65 -14.96 -1.83
CA GLU A 151 -1.65 -14.69 -0.80
C GLU A 151 -1.08 -13.87 0.37
N ALA A 152 0.21 -14.04 0.67
CA ALA A 152 0.96 -13.25 1.63
C ALA A 152 1.25 -11.82 1.11
N SER A 153 1.21 -11.61 -0.21
CA SER A 153 1.29 -10.27 -0.78
C SER A 153 0.20 -9.37 -0.18
N PRO A 154 0.53 -8.11 0.19
CA PRO A 154 -0.43 -7.21 0.79
C PRO A 154 -1.67 -7.09 -0.11
N ARG A 155 -2.81 -7.65 0.34
CA ARG A 155 -4.07 -7.40 -0.37
C ARG A 155 -4.34 -5.91 -0.28
N ILE A 156 -4.26 -5.21 -1.40
CA ILE A 156 -4.76 -3.85 -1.51
C ILE A 156 -6.26 -3.96 -1.28
N VAL A 157 -6.70 -3.66 -0.06
CA VAL A 157 -8.10 -3.47 0.22
C VAL A 157 -8.46 -2.10 -0.37
N PHE A 158 -8.74 -2.07 -1.68
CA PHE A 158 -9.67 -1.08 -2.23
C PHE A 158 -11.11 -1.48 -1.90
N ASN A 159 -11.39 -2.02 -0.70
CA ASN A 159 -12.78 -2.02 -0.20
C ASN A 159 -13.09 -0.66 0.40
N SER A 160 -12.91 0.41 -0.37
CA SER A 160 -13.85 1.51 -0.22
C SER A 160 -14.88 1.30 -1.31
N GLN A 161 -16.07 0.82 -0.92
CA GLN A 161 -17.31 1.04 -1.69
C GLN A 161 -17.58 2.54 -1.96
N VAL A 162 -16.70 3.40 -1.43
CA VAL A 162 -16.69 4.84 -1.45
C VAL A 162 -15.63 5.29 -2.46
N SER A 163 -16.07 5.99 -3.50
CA SER A 163 -15.19 6.61 -4.51
C SER A 163 -14.12 7.50 -3.87
N GLY A 164 -12.92 7.54 -4.46
CA GLY A 164 -11.84 8.43 -4.03
C GLY A 164 -12.26 9.91 -3.95
N GLY A 165 -13.20 10.34 -4.80
CA GLY A 165 -13.77 11.69 -4.74
C GLY A 165 -14.62 11.93 -3.48
N VAL A 166 -15.32 10.92 -2.96
CA VAL A 166 -16.07 11.02 -1.70
C VAL A 166 -15.10 11.07 -0.52
N ILE A 167 -14.02 10.29 -0.56
CA ILE A 167 -12.96 10.35 0.46
C ILE A 167 -12.33 11.75 0.49
N GLN A 168 -11.98 12.30 -0.67
CA GLN A 168 -11.42 13.65 -0.79
C GLN A 168 -12.38 14.72 -0.24
N LYS A 169 -13.67 14.64 -0.60
CA LYS A 169 -14.71 15.53 -0.02
C LYS A 169 -14.78 15.40 1.50
N GLY A 170 -14.66 14.19 2.05
CA GLY A 170 -14.64 13.95 3.49
C GLY A 170 -13.47 14.64 4.19
N TYR A 171 -12.28 14.70 3.56
CA TYR A 171 -11.14 15.45 4.10
C TYR A 171 -11.37 16.97 4.08
N GLN A 172 -12.05 17.47 3.05
CA GLN A 172 -12.35 18.91 2.89
C GLN A 172 -13.55 19.38 3.73
N SER A 173 -14.35 18.45 4.24
CA SER A 173 -15.53 18.78 5.04
C SER A 173 -15.15 19.22 6.47
N PRO A 174 -15.98 20.05 7.12
CA PRO A 174 -15.84 20.35 8.54
C PRO A 174 -15.83 19.06 9.38
N TYR A 175 -14.97 19.00 10.40
CA TYR A 175 -14.95 17.88 11.34
C TYR A 175 -16.02 18.10 12.40
N LEU A 176 -17.09 17.30 12.33
CA LEU A 176 -18.24 17.45 13.21
C LEU A 176 -17.89 17.01 14.64
N HIS A 177 -18.41 17.74 15.63
CA HIS A 177 -18.21 17.45 17.06
C HIS A 177 -16.74 17.38 17.49
N SER A 178 -15.87 18.14 16.82
CA SER A 178 -14.43 18.23 17.11
C SER A 178 -14.14 18.35 18.60
N SER A 179 -14.71 19.36 19.28
CA SER A 179 -14.46 19.60 20.70
C SER A 179 -14.87 18.43 21.60
N VAL A 180 -15.87 17.63 21.22
CA VAL A 180 -16.26 16.46 22.02
C VAL A 180 -15.29 15.29 21.79
N ILE A 181 -14.87 15.08 20.55
CA ILE A 181 -14.05 13.92 20.17
C ILE A 181 -12.56 14.18 20.43
N VAL A 182 -12.04 15.27 19.89
CA VAL A 182 -10.62 15.65 19.96
C VAL A 182 -10.22 15.93 21.39
N ASP A 183 -10.96 16.79 22.11
CA ASP A 183 -10.58 17.18 23.47
C ASP A 183 -10.62 15.95 24.40
N SER A 184 -11.65 15.10 24.31
CA SER A 184 -11.74 13.87 25.13
C SER A 184 -10.57 12.91 24.88
N ILE A 185 -10.09 12.79 23.65
CA ILE A 185 -8.93 11.94 23.34
C ILE A 185 -7.66 12.59 23.88
N LEU A 186 -7.47 13.89 23.70
CA LEU A 186 -6.30 14.61 24.23
C LEU A 186 -6.24 14.54 25.76
N ASP A 187 -7.38 14.70 26.44
CA ASP A 187 -7.49 14.55 27.90
C ASP A 187 -7.13 13.12 28.34
N THR A 188 -7.59 12.12 27.59
CA THR A 188 -7.26 10.71 27.87
C THR A 188 -5.77 10.45 27.69
N LEU A 189 -5.17 10.94 26.60
CA LEU A 189 -3.74 10.81 26.35
C LEU A 189 -2.95 11.50 27.47
N ASP A 190 -3.33 12.72 27.85
CA ASP A 190 -2.67 13.49 28.90
C ASP A 190 -2.71 12.77 30.25
N LYS A 191 -3.88 12.23 30.61
CA LYS A 191 -4.03 11.42 31.82
C LYS A 191 -3.08 10.21 31.82
N TYR A 192 -2.98 9.48 30.71
CA TYR A 192 -2.07 8.32 30.63
C TYR A 192 -0.60 8.73 30.60
N ALA A 193 -0.26 9.87 29.99
CA ALA A 193 1.10 10.40 30.02
C ALA A 193 1.51 10.84 31.43
N MET A 194 0.60 11.39 32.23
CA MET A 194 0.86 11.72 33.65
C MET A 194 1.02 10.48 34.53
N GLN A 195 0.38 9.36 34.17
CA GLN A 195 0.47 8.08 34.87
C GLN A 195 1.65 7.22 34.38
N TRP A 196 2.39 7.68 33.38
CA TRP A 196 3.52 6.94 32.86
C TRP A 196 4.63 6.89 33.91
N ASP A 197 5.09 5.66 34.17
CA ASP A 197 6.21 5.35 35.05
C ASP A 197 7.26 4.61 34.20
N ASP A 198 8.47 5.17 34.15
CA ASP A 198 9.59 4.64 33.38
C ASP A 198 10.19 3.35 33.99
N ASN A 199 9.86 3.04 35.24
CA ASN A 199 10.21 1.78 35.88
C ASN A 199 9.31 0.61 35.43
N ILE A 200 8.11 0.91 34.92
CA ILE A 200 7.10 -0.09 34.55
C ILE A 200 6.93 -0.19 33.04
N TYR A 201 6.99 0.93 32.32
CA TYR A 201 6.71 1.00 30.89
C TYR A 201 7.83 1.68 30.11
N MET A 202 8.17 1.11 28.95
CA MET A 202 9.20 1.65 28.05
C MET A 202 8.91 3.07 27.53
N GLY A 203 7.64 3.46 27.47
CA GLY A 203 7.24 4.79 27.04
C GLY A 203 5.72 4.95 26.91
N PRO A 204 5.23 6.19 26.79
CA PRO A 204 3.82 6.49 26.65
C PRO A 204 3.36 6.30 25.19
N TYR A 205 3.05 5.06 24.81
CA TYR A 205 2.54 4.71 23.48
C TYR A 205 1.02 4.60 23.46
N ALA A 206 0.40 5.06 22.37
CA ALA A 206 -1.04 4.90 22.13
C ALA A 206 -1.30 4.40 20.71
N ALA A 207 -2.31 3.54 20.56
CA ALA A 207 -2.74 3.00 19.27
C ALA A 207 -4.17 3.45 18.96
N LEU A 208 -4.35 4.16 17.84
CA LEU A 208 -5.64 4.51 17.30
C LEU A 208 -6.11 3.43 16.31
N ILE A 209 -7.03 2.58 16.75
CA ILE A 209 -7.54 1.44 15.96
C ILE A 209 -8.97 1.72 15.52
N GLY A 210 -9.26 1.46 14.24
CA GLY A 210 -10.60 1.58 13.71
C GLY A 210 -10.68 1.10 12.26
N PRO A 211 -11.90 0.82 11.75
CA PRO A 211 -12.08 0.30 10.40
C PRO A 211 -11.57 1.28 9.32
N SER A 212 -11.39 0.79 8.10
CA SER A 212 -11.12 1.65 6.95
C SER A 212 -12.19 2.74 6.84
N THR A 213 -11.80 3.91 6.35
CA THR A 213 -12.67 5.07 6.11
C THR A 213 -13.44 5.63 7.33
N CYS A 214 -13.18 5.21 8.57
CA CYS A 214 -13.83 5.79 9.75
C CYS A 214 -13.32 7.18 10.18
N GLY A 215 -12.48 7.83 9.36
CA GLY A 215 -12.02 9.19 9.63
C GLY A 215 -10.79 9.33 10.54
N LYS A 216 -10.05 8.26 10.86
CA LYS A 216 -8.83 8.32 11.70
C LYS A 216 -7.87 9.44 11.30
N SER A 217 -7.49 9.50 10.03
CA SER A 217 -6.56 10.51 9.54
C SER A 217 -7.16 11.92 9.58
N ARG A 218 -8.48 12.06 9.37
CA ARG A 218 -9.16 13.35 9.46
C ARG A 218 -9.24 13.86 10.90
N MET A 219 -9.44 12.97 11.86
CA MET A 219 -9.37 13.27 13.29
C MET A 219 -7.96 13.73 13.69
N LEU A 220 -6.90 13.06 13.20
CA LEU A 220 -5.51 13.49 13.44
C LEU A 220 -5.24 14.89 12.87
N MET A 221 -5.81 15.22 11.71
CA MET A 221 -5.72 16.58 11.15
C MET A 221 -6.44 17.62 12.00
N ASP A 222 -7.48 17.22 12.70
CA ASP A 222 -8.21 18.11 13.58
C ASP A 222 -7.44 18.34 14.89
N MET A 223 -6.86 17.27 15.45
CA MET A 223 -5.95 17.35 16.60
C MET A 223 -4.77 18.31 16.39
N LEU A 224 -4.27 18.43 15.15
CA LEU A 224 -3.18 19.34 14.79
C LEU A 224 -3.50 20.83 15.05
N GLN A 225 -4.75 21.19 15.28
CA GLN A 225 -5.15 22.55 15.68
C GLN A 225 -4.96 22.82 17.18
N HIS A 226 -4.82 21.77 17.99
CA HIS A 226 -4.76 21.82 19.45
C HIS A 226 -3.38 21.45 20.00
N ILE A 227 -2.61 20.66 19.24
CA ILE A 227 -1.30 20.17 19.65
C ILE A 227 -0.33 20.12 18.48
N CYS A 228 0.98 20.24 18.74
CA CYS A 228 1.99 19.97 17.73
C CYS A 228 2.03 18.47 17.45
N MET A 229 1.78 18.04 16.22
CA MET A 229 1.96 16.64 15.84
C MET A 229 2.87 16.53 14.62
N VAL A 230 3.84 15.62 14.73
CA VAL A 230 4.68 15.16 13.62
C VAL A 230 4.00 13.92 13.05
N TYR A 231 3.32 14.06 11.93
CA TYR A 231 2.57 12.97 11.31
C TYR A 231 3.31 12.35 10.13
N ILE A 232 3.56 11.05 10.18
CA ILE A 232 4.28 10.28 9.17
C ILE A 232 3.38 9.17 8.61
N CYS A 233 2.97 9.28 7.34
CA CYS A 233 2.19 8.25 6.67
C CYS A 233 3.13 7.20 6.06
N LEU A 234 3.08 5.97 6.59
CA LEU A 234 3.92 4.84 6.17
C LEU A 234 3.31 4.01 5.04
N ARG A 235 2.32 4.53 4.31
CA ARG A 235 1.66 3.86 3.17
C ARG A 235 2.70 3.42 2.12
N PRO A 236 2.62 2.24 1.50
CA PRO A 236 3.58 1.82 0.47
C PRO A 236 3.73 2.82 -0.71
N LYS A 237 4.93 2.91 -1.29
CA LYS A 237 5.29 3.90 -2.34
C LYS A 237 4.35 3.92 -3.55
N ASN A 238 3.91 2.74 -3.98
CA ASN A 238 3.17 2.58 -5.24
C ASN A 238 1.65 2.53 -5.03
N LEU A 239 1.16 2.76 -3.81
CA LEU A 239 -0.27 2.70 -3.52
C LEU A 239 -0.86 4.10 -3.44
N PRO A 240 -1.84 4.45 -4.30
CA PRO A 240 -2.51 5.73 -4.18
C PRO A 240 -3.43 5.72 -2.95
N GLY A 241 -3.79 6.90 -2.47
CA GLY A 241 -4.79 7.10 -1.44
C GLY A 241 -4.42 8.19 -0.44
N PHE A 242 -5.28 8.34 0.55
CA PHE A 242 -5.32 9.53 1.41
C PHE A 242 -5.18 9.16 2.89
N PRO A 243 -4.27 9.81 3.66
CA PRO A 243 -3.21 10.73 3.20
C PRO A 243 -2.18 10.08 2.28
N PRO A 244 -1.51 10.88 1.43
CA PRO A 244 -0.35 10.43 0.66
C PRO A 244 0.78 9.95 1.60
N ARG A 245 1.65 9.08 1.09
CA ARG A 245 2.86 8.64 1.81
C ARG A 245 3.74 9.86 2.09
N SER A 246 4.21 9.97 3.33
CA SER A 246 5.17 11.03 3.70
C SER A 246 6.55 10.73 3.10
N ALA A 247 7.27 11.73 2.61
CA ALA A 247 8.64 11.55 2.13
C ALA A 247 9.56 10.97 3.23
N LEU A 248 9.35 11.35 4.48
CA LEU A 248 10.09 10.82 5.63
C LEU A 248 9.85 9.32 5.90
N ALA A 249 8.81 8.71 5.32
CA ALA A 249 8.48 7.30 5.54
C ALA A 249 9.57 6.34 5.04
N ASP A 250 10.39 6.74 4.06
CA ASP A 250 11.50 5.93 3.58
C ASP A 250 12.66 5.86 4.58
N HIS A 251 12.86 6.92 5.34
CA HIS A 251 13.84 6.97 6.43
C HIS A 251 13.36 6.16 7.65
N ILE A 252 12.06 6.20 7.95
CA ILE A 252 11.48 5.42 9.05
C ILE A 252 11.44 3.91 8.74
N LEU A 253 11.20 3.54 7.48
CA LEU A 253 11.15 2.13 7.05
C LEU A 253 12.51 1.61 6.58
N HIS A 254 13.61 2.28 6.94
CA HIS A 254 14.94 1.88 6.52
C HIS A 254 15.28 0.47 7.06
N THR A 255 15.58 -0.46 6.13
CA THR A 255 15.71 -1.90 6.42
C THR A 255 17.10 -2.34 6.87
N ALA A 256 18.01 -1.40 7.17
CA ALA A 256 19.23 -1.76 7.89
C ALA A 256 18.82 -2.07 9.35
N ALA A 257 18.59 -3.35 9.63
CA ALA A 257 18.44 -3.82 10.99
C ALA A 257 19.69 -3.40 11.79
N ASP A 258 19.45 -2.85 12.99
CA ASP A 258 20.46 -2.57 14.02
C ASP A 258 21.29 -1.27 13.93
N ASP A 259 20.79 -0.23 13.27
CA ASP A 259 21.43 1.11 13.37
C ASP A 259 20.73 2.01 14.43
N GLU A 260 20.97 1.71 15.71
CA GLU A 260 20.52 2.54 16.85
C GLU A 260 20.97 4.01 16.68
N ILE A 261 22.18 4.21 16.15
CA ILE A 261 22.76 5.53 15.90
C ILE A 261 21.92 6.27 14.85
N TYR A 262 21.53 5.59 13.77
CA TYR A 262 20.67 6.15 12.73
C TYR A 262 19.32 6.58 13.28
N TYR A 263 18.60 5.69 13.98
CA TYR A 263 17.28 6.02 14.51
C TYR A 263 17.33 7.08 15.60
N THR A 264 18.36 7.05 16.45
CA THR A 264 18.63 8.11 17.44
C THR A 264 18.86 9.44 16.74
N SER A 265 19.67 9.46 15.68
CA SER A 265 19.96 10.67 14.89
C SER A 265 18.71 11.17 14.17
N LEU A 266 17.90 10.28 13.61
CA LEU A 266 16.63 10.59 12.94
C LEU A 266 15.64 11.25 13.90
N LEU A 267 15.39 10.63 15.06
CA LEU A 267 14.49 11.17 16.07
C LEU A 267 14.99 12.51 16.61
N ALA A 268 16.29 12.60 16.91
CA ALA A 268 16.87 13.84 17.39
C ALA A 268 16.77 14.97 16.35
N SER A 269 16.90 14.64 15.07
CA SER A 269 16.75 15.59 13.96
C SER A 269 15.31 16.05 13.79
N ILE A 270 14.33 15.15 13.91
CA ILE A 270 12.91 15.50 13.93
C ILE A 270 12.63 16.51 15.06
N PHE A 271 13.10 16.22 16.28
CA PHE A 271 12.91 17.11 17.43
C PHE A 271 13.62 18.46 17.24
N GLN A 272 14.80 18.46 16.65
CA GLN A 272 15.53 19.69 16.37
C GLN A 272 14.83 20.56 15.33
N VAL A 273 14.25 19.97 14.28
CA VAL A 273 13.46 20.71 13.28
C VAL A 273 12.23 21.35 13.91
N VAL A 274 11.50 20.60 14.75
CA VAL A 274 10.38 21.15 15.55
C VAL A 274 10.85 22.33 16.39
N ALA A 275 11.96 22.16 17.12
CA ALA A 275 12.52 23.20 17.98
C ALA A 275 12.92 24.45 17.20
N ASN A 276 13.60 24.28 16.07
CA ASN A 276 14.05 25.38 15.23
C ASN A 276 12.87 26.18 14.68
N LEU A 277 11.82 25.51 14.20
CA LEU A 277 10.65 26.20 13.65
C LEU A 277 9.94 27.03 14.72
N PHE A 278 9.65 26.46 15.89
CA PHE A 278 8.93 27.20 16.93
C PHE A 278 9.78 28.30 17.60
N ARG A 279 11.11 28.16 17.61
CA ARG A 279 12.03 29.22 18.05
C ARG A 279 12.11 30.40 17.08
N SER A 280 11.93 30.16 15.78
CA SER A 280 11.95 31.22 14.77
C SER A 280 10.62 31.99 14.66
N GLN A 281 9.56 31.47 15.27
CA GLN A 281 8.26 32.15 15.32
C GLN A 281 8.25 33.25 16.39
N ASP A 282 7.39 34.25 16.21
CA ASP A 282 7.18 35.31 17.18
C ASP A 282 6.50 34.76 18.45
N PRO A 283 7.11 34.91 19.65
CA PRO A 283 6.51 34.51 20.91
C PRO A 283 5.17 35.22 21.24
N ALA A 284 4.90 36.38 20.64
CA ALA A 284 3.66 37.13 20.84
C ALA A 284 2.48 36.55 20.03
N GLU A 285 2.73 35.68 19.05
CA GLU A 285 1.67 35.02 18.28
C GLU A 285 0.88 34.03 19.15
N ASN A 286 -0.43 33.95 18.92
CA ASN A 286 -1.28 32.99 19.61
C ASN A 286 -0.93 31.55 19.19
N MET A 287 -1.37 30.58 20.01
CA MET A 287 -1.08 29.17 19.80
C MET A 287 -1.57 28.67 18.43
N GLN A 288 -2.77 29.08 18.01
CA GLN A 288 -3.40 28.63 16.78
C GLN A 288 -2.61 29.05 15.54
N ASP A 289 -2.14 30.29 15.48
CA ASP A 289 -1.35 30.80 14.35
C ASP A 289 0.02 30.12 14.26
N ARG A 290 0.64 29.86 15.42
CA ARG A 290 1.92 29.14 15.51
C ARG A 290 1.80 27.69 15.07
N LEU A 291 0.74 27.00 15.49
CA LEU A 291 0.41 25.64 15.04
C LEU A 291 0.03 25.61 13.56
N LYS A 292 -0.69 26.62 13.07
CA LYS A 292 -1.00 26.75 11.64
C LYS A 292 0.27 26.84 10.80
N LYS A 293 1.26 27.64 11.19
CA LYS A 293 2.56 27.71 10.51
C LYS A 293 3.28 26.36 10.50
N TRP A 294 3.23 25.60 11.59
CA TRP A 294 3.76 24.23 11.66
C TRP A 294 3.02 23.28 10.70
N ASN A 295 1.69 23.34 10.67
CA ASN A 295 0.85 22.51 9.81
C ASN A 295 1.03 22.84 8.32
N ASP A 296 1.22 24.11 7.99
CA ASP A 296 1.52 24.59 6.65
C ASP A 296 2.94 24.16 6.22
N TYR A 297 3.92 24.25 7.12
CA TYR A 297 5.31 23.83 6.88
C TYR A 297 5.46 22.33 6.64
N THR A 298 4.77 21.50 7.44
CA THR A 298 4.80 20.04 7.30
C THR A 298 3.87 19.52 6.23
N GLU A 299 2.99 20.36 5.70
CA GLU A 299 1.97 20.03 4.69
C GLU A 299 0.95 18.96 5.14
N VAL A 300 0.94 18.49 6.40
CA VAL A 300 0.04 17.40 6.84
C VAL A 300 -1.43 17.84 6.82
N ALA A 301 -1.68 19.01 7.40
CA ALA A 301 -3.01 19.56 7.63
C ALA A 301 -3.10 21.01 7.18
N SER A 302 -2.33 21.41 6.15
CA SER A 302 -2.39 22.76 5.62
C SER A 302 -3.85 23.12 5.31
N LEU A 303 -4.37 24.12 6.03
CA LEU A 303 -5.76 24.52 5.93
C LEU A 303 -5.89 25.37 4.67
N GLY A 304 -6.19 24.71 3.53
CA GLY A 304 -6.72 25.35 2.33
C GLY A 304 -5.76 25.81 1.23
N THR A 305 -4.43 25.70 1.38
CA THR A 305 -3.49 26.22 0.36
C THR A 305 -2.91 25.18 -0.58
N LEU A 306 -2.77 23.93 -0.14
CA LEU A 306 -2.15 22.86 -0.94
C LEU A 306 -3.15 21.73 -1.22
N ASP A 307 -3.24 21.31 -2.49
CA ASP A 307 -3.98 20.10 -2.86
C ASP A 307 -3.47 18.92 -2.04
N PHE A 308 -4.39 18.17 -1.48
CA PHE A 308 -4.12 17.10 -0.54
C PHE A 308 -3.28 15.97 -1.17
N ALA A 309 -3.38 15.78 -2.49
CA ALA A 309 -2.54 14.85 -3.25
C ALA A 309 -1.08 15.32 -3.41
N LYS A 310 -0.79 16.61 -3.22
CA LYS A 310 0.53 17.22 -3.41
C LYS A 310 1.32 17.39 -2.11
N ARG A 311 0.75 17.00 -0.97
CA ARG A 311 1.35 17.12 0.36
C ARG A 311 2.33 15.98 0.60
N THR A 312 3.57 16.13 0.13
CA THR A 312 4.60 15.08 0.22
C THR A 312 5.50 15.26 1.44
N GLN A 313 5.44 16.42 2.12
CA GLN A 313 6.32 16.78 3.24
C GLN A 313 7.79 16.87 2.83
N GLU A 314 8.07 17.19 1.57
CA GLU A 314 9.42 17.22 1.02
C GLU A 314 10.33 18.21 1.76
N LYS A 315 9.85 19.43 2.01
CA LYS A 315 10.62 20.46 2.72
C LYS A 315 10.97 20.02 4.15
N PHE A 316 9.97 19.54 4.89
CA PHE A 316 10.18 19.02 6.24
C PHE A 316 11.19 17.87 6.25
N THR A 317 11.07 16.93 5.30
CA THR A 317 11.99 15.79 5.16
C THR A 317 13.41 16.25 4.85
N ALA A 318 13.57 17.21 3.92
CA ALA A 318 14.88 17.76 3.56
C ALA A 318 15.57 18.44 4.76
N ASP A 319 14.82 19.20 5.56
CA ASP A 319 15.34 19.83 6.77
C ASP A 319 15.72 18.79 7.84
N VAL A 320 14.93 17.72 8.01
CA VAL A 320 15.28 16.60 8.91
C VAL A 320 16.58 15.93 8.46
N VAL A 321 16.73 15.61 7.17
CA VAL A 321 17.96 15.00 6.63
C VAL A 321 19.16 15.94 6.81
N LYS A 322 18.97 17.25 6.63
CA LYS A 322 20.01 18.26 6.86
C LYS A 322 20.42 18.34 8.33
N GLU A 323 19.48 18.24 9.27
CA GLU A 323 19.82 18.15 10.69
C GLU A 323 20.52 16.82 11.02
N MET A 324 20.12 15.69 10.41
CA MET A 324 20.79 14.40 10.62
C MET A 324 22.27 14.45 10.25
N GLN A 325 22.62 15.13 9.15
CA GLN A 325 24.03 15.33 8.76
C GLN A 325 24.86 16.06 9.83
N LYS A 326 24.23 16.90 10.66
CA LYS A 326 24.92 17.61 11.75
C LYS A 326 25.20 16.71 12.95
N PHE A 327 24.42 15.67 13.18
CA PHE A 327 24.67 14.72 14.27
C PHE A 327 25.96 13.93 14.06
N PHE A 328 26.32 13.62 12.81
CA PHE A 328 27.60 12.98 12.49
C PHE A 328 28.82 13.88 12.69
N THR A 329 28.62 15.21 12.77
CA THR A 329 29.71 16.20 12.81
C THR A 329 29.78 17.01 14.10
N ARG A 330 28.78 16.90 15.00
CA ARG A 330 28.70 17.68 16.24
C ARG A 330 28.55 16.78 17.48
N PRO A 331 29.59 16.63 18.31
CA PRO A 331 29.54 15.84 19.54
C PRO A 331 28.47 16.31 20.56
N ALA A 332 28.08 17.59 20.50
CA ALA A 332 27.07 18.17 21.39
C ALA A 332 25.61 17.97 20.91
N ALA A 333 25.40 17.40 19.73
CA ALA A 333 24.07 17.07 19.22
C ALA A 333 23.67 15.70 19.77
N THR A 334 22.80 15.69 20.79
CA THR A 334 22.27 14.46 21.39
C THR A 334 20.75 14.44 21.32
N LEU A 335 20.16 13.25 21.31
CA LEU A 335 18.71 13.06 21.37
C LEU A 335 18.10 13.78 22.58
N ARG A 336 18.75 13.67 23.75
CA ARG A 336 18.33 14.35 24.97
C ARG A 336 18.29 15.87 24.81
N LYS A 337 19.33 16.47 24.21
CA LYS A 337 19.36 17.91 23.97
C LYS A 337 18.25 18.33 23.01
N ALA A 338 18.07 17.61 21.92
CA ALA A 338 17.02 17.90 20.95
C ALA A 338 15.61 17.79 21.56
N ALA A 339 15.38 16.80 22.42
CA ALA A 339 14.13 16.64 23.17
C ALA A 339 13.88 17.81 24.14
N ILE A 340 14.90 18.25 24.87
CA ILE A 340 14.81 19.42 25.76
C ILE A 340 14.52 20.70 24.96
N ASP A 341 15.21 20.88 23.84
CA ASP A 341 15.04 22.02 22.95
C ASP A 341 13.62 22.07 22.38
N MET A 342 13.10 20.93 21.93
CA MET A 342 11.73 20.76 21.48
C MET A 342 10.73 21.08 22.60
N ALA A 343 10.90 20.47 23.78
CA ALA A 343 10.02 20.67 24.92
C ALA A 343 9.97 22.14 25.37
N ASN A 344 11.11 22.85 25.28
CA ASN A 344 11.20 24.28 25.60
C ASN A 344 10.53 25.15 24.53
N SER A 345 10.78 24.87 23.25
CA SER A 345 10.19 25.63 22.14
C SER A 345 8.67 25.50 22.05
N THR A 346 8.11 24.41 22.56
CA THR A 346 6.68 24.08 22.53
C THR A 346 5.95 24.36 23.84
N ARG A 347 6.59 25.02 24.82
CA ARG A 347 5.98 25.35 26.14
C ARG A 347 4.67 26.14 26.08
N PHE A 348 4.46 26.87 24.99
CA PHE A 348 3.23 27.64 24.78
C PHE A 348 2.02 26.75 24.44
N ILE A 349 2.26 25.51 24.03
CA ILE A 349 1.21 24.53 23.72
C ILE A 349 0.71 23.96 25.04
N ASN A 350 -0.60 24.16 25.28
CA ASN A 350 -1.36 23.60 26.38
C ASN A 350 -0.62 23.66 27.73
N SER A 351 -0.61 24.85 28.36
CA SER A 351 0.06 25.11 29.64
C SER A 351 -0.43 24.24 30.81
N ARG A 352 -1.56 23.53 30.63
CA ARG A 352 -2.17 22.64 31.62
C ARG A 352 -1.94 21.15 31.36
N SER A 353 -1.35 20.78 30.22
CA SER A 353 -1.08 19.39 29.84
C SER A 353 0.41 19.05 29.95
N SER A 354 0.67 17.78 30.26
CA SER A 354 1.98 17.15 30.18
C SER A 354 2.41 16.87 28.73
N ILE A 355 1.47 16.76 27.80
CA ILE A 355 1.72 16.46 26.38
C ILE A 355 1.71 17.74 25.56
N ARG A 356 2.80 17.96 24.80
CA ARG A 356 2.95 19.12 23.91
C ARG A 356 3.19 18.73 22.46
N VAL A 357 3.80 17.56 22.25
CA VAL A 357 4.15 17.03 20.93
C VAL A 357 3.72 15.58 20.84
N LEU A 358 3.06 15.21 19.73
CA LEU A 358 2.76 13.82 19.38
C LEU A 358 3.55 13.42 18.13
N LEU A 359 4.26 12.29 18.21
CA LEU A 359 4.84 11.64 17.04
C LEU A 359 3.89 10.55 16.57
N GLY A 360 3.17 10.80 15.48
CA GLY A 360 2.19 9.88 14.93
C GLY A 360 2.71 9.18 13.68
N SER A 361 2.63 7.85 13.64
CA SER A 361 2.84 7.10 12.41
C SER A 361 1.58 6.31 12.04
N MET A 362 1.23 6.28 10.76
CA MET A 362 0.09 5.52 10.26
C MET A 362 0.56 4.42 9.31
N LYS A 363 0.36 3.16 9.73
CA LYS A 363 0.56 1.98 8.89
C LYS A 363 -0.81 1.43 8.47
N GLN A 364 -1.00 1.19 7.18
CA GLN A 364 -2.08 0.31 6.73
C GLN A 364 -1.60 -1.14 6.90
N GLY A 365 -2.12 -1.83 7.90
CA GLY A 365 -1.79 -3.23 8.19
C GLY A 365 -3.04 -4.03 8.54
N ARG A 366 -3.07 -5.30 8.14
CA ARG A 366 -4.03 -6.27 8.65
C ARG A 366 -3.59 -6.71 10.05
N PHE A 367 -4.51 -6.70 11.01
CA PHE A 367 -4.39 -7.63 12.13
C PHE A 367 -4.76 -9.00 11.59
N SER A 368 -3.77 -9.81 11.22
CA SER A 368 -3.99 -11.24 11.05
C SER A 368 -4.33 -11.81 12.42
N LYS A 369 -5.59 -12.23 12.62
CA LYS A 369 -5.92 -13.19 13.67
C LYS A 369 -5.17 -14.48 13.31
N ALA A 370 -3.97 -14.66 13.83
CA ALA A 370 -3.47 -16.01 14.03
C ALA A 370 -4.39 -16.63 15.11
N PRO A 371 -5.08 -17.75 14.85
CA PRO A 371 -5.69 -18.48 15.94
C PRO A 371 -4.59 -18.87 16.93
N PRO A 372 -4.85 -18.87 18.25
CA PRO A 372 -3.87 -19.34 19.22
C PRO A 372 -3.47 -20.77 18.83
N ALA A 373 -2.17 -21.02 18.79
CA ALA A 373 -1.65 -22.36 18.63
C ALA A 373 -2.27 -23.27 19.70
N PRO A 374 -2.73 -24.48 19.35
CA PRO A 374 -3.12 -25.44 20.37
C PRO A 374 -1.92 -25.66 21.29
N MET A 375 -2.13 -25.48 22.59
CA MET A 375 -1.20 -25.99 23.59
C MET A 375 -1.22 -27.52 23.46
N GLU A 376 -0.13 -28.08 22.97
CA GLU A 376 0.23 -29.47 23.24
C GLU A 376 0.88 -29.58 24.62
#